data_AF-A0A1I0ZVE8-F1
#
_entry.id   AF-A0A1I0ZVE8-F1
#
_cell.length_a   1.000
_cell.length_b   1.000
_cell.length_c   1.000
_cell.angle_alpha   90.00
_cell.angle_beta   90.00
_cell.angle_gamma   90.00
#
_symmetry.space_group_name_H-M   'P 1'
#
loop_
_entity.id
_entity.type
_entity.pdbx_description
1 polymer ?
#
loop_
_entity_poly.entity_id
_entity_poly.type
_entity_poly.pdbx_seq_one_letter_code
_entity_poly.pdbx_strand_id
1 'polypeptide(L)'
;MSSDQFYIYGNKQKSFQLHAERMVLYLGAGIIEAWSKNHEAYYLFFYKHDFLTAVKAKKLRRCSFIASAFKQGMVFNAPHPFIDELLSANHPCRTTRFEPLLKKLDKHYTPQEKAFILTFFESFISKKQLFNEITSIFYTYRRNGQNFLGYRIVRILMDFAPGHSLVRQLSSDWSFREYADLYHHQSEKVLDKDLIFAEKVLSSEKDQDDCFHRLITLLDKQSRWIDMMALYGDKLIENPSENSYYPLLNLLNRHFDKEQTMCILENLYHQQPRFAPLKQDLLQIYIELNKIEQVLNILEDPDYYIEPPQTESIGGMLEQLDLASLSLQPEQLQTLFKLTIDWHPEKAEHLIHRYTAILLNTSEPGFIKELLKPFIEQRAVHPIYLKVDAMEKFSDNLDQMQVLGELYYEFSQPEQAIECFSWEMELKPEDPQPLKWLSKIYQELGMTNEADAYRKLFINLQKQV
;
A
#
# COMPACT_ATOMS: atom_id res chain seq x y z
N MET A 1 -9.74 1.70 0.36
CA MET A 1 -9.60 0.39 1.06
C MET A 1 -9.90 -0.71 0.06
N SER A 2 -8.88 -1.26 -0.60
CA SER A 2 -9.10 -2.42 -1.47
C SER A 2 -9.37 -3.64 -0.60
N SER A 3 -10.45 -4.35 -0.94
CA SER A 3 -10.76 -5.61 -0.30
C SER A 3 -9.91 -6.65 -0.99
N ASP A 4 -8.90 -7.20 -0.29
CA ASP A 4 -8.14 -8.39 -0.72
C ASP A 4 -9.04 -9.60 -1.01
N GLN A 5 -10.33 -9.51 -0.67
CA GLN A 5 -11.34 -10.49 -0.96
C GLN A 5 -11.94 -10.31 -2.36
N PHE A 6 -11.95 -11.39 -3.11
CA PHE A 6 -12.55 -11.46 -4.44
C PHE A 6 -13.28 -12.79 -4.64
N TYR A 7 -14.05 -12.89 -5.72
CA TYR A 7 -14.79 -14.09 -6.07
C TYR A 7 -14.28 -14.72 -7.37
N ILE A 8 -14.04 -16.02 -7.32
CA ILE A 8 -13.89 -16.85 -8.53
C ILE A 8 -15.14 -17.69 -8.76
N TYR A 9 -15.45 -17.95 -10.02
CA TYR A 9 -16.69 -18.63 -10.42
C TYR A 9 -16.41 -20.01 -11.02
N GLY A 10 -17.07 -21.04 -10.47
CA GLY A 10 -17.02 -22.41 -10.98
C GLY A 10 -17.96 -22.68 -12.16
N ASN A 11 -17.78 -23.84 -12.81
CA ASN A 11 -18.63 -24.33 -13.92
C ASN A 11 -20.14 -24.45 -13.60
N LYS A 12 -20.54 -24.36 -12.33
CA LYS A 12 -21.95 -24.40 -11.87
C LYS A 12 -22.40 -23.07 -11.23
N GLN A 13 -21.76 -21.94 -11.55
CA GLN A 13 -22.01 -20.62 -10.93
C GLN A 13 -21.79 -20.56 -9.40
N LYS A 14 -21.24 -21.60 -8.77
CA LYS A 14 -20.77 -21.51 -7.39
C LYS A 14 -19.60 -20.55 -7.35
N SER A 15 -19.76 -19.46 -6.61
CA SER A 15 -18.70 -18.50 -6.31
C SER A 15 -17.90 -18.97 -5.09
N PHE A 16 -16.58 -18.86 -5.17
CA PHE A 16 -15.70 -19.08 -4.03
C PHE A 16 -15.09 -17.73 -3.67
N GLN A 17 -15.27 -17.33 -2.42
CA GLN A 17 -14.61 -16.16 -1.87
C GLN A 17 -13.18 -16.53 -1.51
N LEU A 18 -12.22 -15.77 -2.02
CA LEU A 18 -10.79 -15.94 -1.79
C LEU A 18 -10.19 -14.62 -1.30
N HIS A 19 -9.07 -14.73 -0.59
CA HIS A 19 -8.22 -13.62 -0.18
C HIS A 19 -6.89 -13.73 -0.93
N ALA A 20 -6.45 -12.69 -1.65
CA ALA A 20 -5.14 -12.68 -2.29
C ALA A 20 -4.04 -12.61 -1.22
N GLU A 21 -2.98 -13.40 -1.34
CA GLU A 21 -1.81 -13.34 -0.46
C GLU A 21 -0.71 -12.50 -1.10
N ARG A 22 -0.41 -12.82 -2.36
CA ARG A 22 0.65 -12.21 -3.14
C ARG A 22 0.50 -12.57 -4.61
N MET A 23 1.15 -11.80 -5.46
CA MET A 23 1.29 -12.09 -6.89
C MET A 23 2.75 -12.13 -7.30
N VAL A 24 3.01 -12.78 -8.43
CA VAL A 24 4.31 -12.75 -9.09
C VAL A 24 4.17 -12.50 -10.59
N LEU A 25 5.07 -11.68 -11.13
CA LEU A 25 5.25 -11.47 -12.57
C LEU A 25 6.55 -12.16 -13.02
N TYR A 26 6.46 -13.04 -14.00
CA TYR A 26 7.59 -13.81 -14.49
C TYR A 26 7.40 -14.28 -15.93
N LEU A 27 8.18 -13.76 -16.87
CA LEU A 27 8.21 -14.16 -18.29
C LEU A 27 6.81 -14.20 -18.94
N GLY A 28 6.02 -13.14 -18.77
CA GLY A 28 4.65 -13.07 -19.28
C GLY A 28 3.61 -13.75 -18.41
N ALA A 29 4.01 -14.55 -17.43
CA ALA A 29 3.08 -15.12 -16.46
C ALA A 29 2.79 -14.14 -15.33
N GLY A 30 1.51 -13.94 -15.04
CA GLY A 30 1.05 -13.40 -13.77
C GLY A 30 0.47 -14.55 -12.94
N ILE A 31 0.91 -14.73 -11.71
CA ILE A 31 0.38 -15.77 -10.82
C ILE A 31 -0.02 -15.13 -9.49
N ILE A 32 -1.30 -15.24 -9.14
CA ILE A 32 -1.80 -14.81 -7.81
C ILE A 32 -1.98 -16.05 -6.95
N GLU A 33 -1.31 -16.08 -5.80
CA GLU A 33 -1.55 -17.04 -4.72
C GLU A 33 -2.64 -16.47 -3.81
N ALA A 34 -3.68 -17.27 -3.54
CA ALA A 34 -4.84 -16.85 -2.77
C ALA A 34 -5.36 -17.97 -1.87
N TRP A 35 -6.03 -17.61 -0.78
CA TRP A 35 -6.54 -18.53 0.23
C TRP A 35 -8.05 -18.42 0.40
N SER A 36 -8.71 -19.56 0.58
CA SER A 36 -10.12 -19.58 1.01
C SER A 36 -10.24 -19.46 2.53
N LYS A 37 -11.45 -19.17 3.02
CA LYS A 37 -11.78 -19.20 4.47
C LYS A 37 -11.44 -20.54 5.15
N ASN A 38 -11.34 -21.62 4.39
CA ASN A 38 -11.01 -22.95 4.90
C ASN A 38 -9.50 -23.25 4.81
N HIS A 39 -8.65 -22.23 4.66
CA HIS A 39 -7.20 -22.34 4.45
C HIS A 39 -6.81 -23.24 3.27
N GLU A 40 -7.61 -23.21 2.21
CA GLU A 40 -7.29 -23.91 0.97
C GLU A 40 -6.60 -22.96 -0.01
N ALA A 41 -5.42 -23.34 -0.49
CA ALA A 41 -4.67 -22.55 -1.45
C ALA A 41 -5.23 -22.66 -2.88
N TYR A 42 -5.27 -21.53 -3.57
CA TYR A 42 -5.64 -21.38 -4.97
C TYR A 42 -4.56 -20.59 -5.70
N TYR A 43 -4.32 -20.97 -6.96
CA TYR A 43 -3.45 -20.21 -7.87
C TYR A 43 -4.27 -19.75 -9.06
N LEU A 44 -4.29 -18.44 -9.29
CA LEU A 44 -4.84 -17.83 -10.48
C LEU A 44 -3.71 -17.59 -11.48
N PHE A 45 -3.94 -17.95 -12.73
CA PHE A 45 -2.97 -17.84 -13.81
C PHE A 45 -3.40 -16.80 -14.82
N PHE A 46 -2.46 -15.94 -15.18
CA PHE A 46 -2.58 -14.93 -16.21
C PHE A 46 -1.42 -15.09 -17.19
N TYR A 47 -1.65 -14.78 -18.46
CA TYR A 47 -0.58 -14.64 -19.44
C TYR A 47 -0.76 -13.33 -20.19
N LYS A 48 0.23 -12.44 -20.10
CA LYS A 48 0.18 -11.07 -20.63
C LYS A 48 -1.09 -10.33 -20.17
N HIS A 49 -1.34 -10.37 -18.86
CA HIS A 49 -2.50 -9.79 -18.15
C HIS A 49 -3.87 -10.42 -18.41
N ASP A 50 -3.99 -11.33 -19.37
CA ASP A 50 -5.24 -12.06 -19.60
C ASP A 50 -5.40 -13.23 -18.65
N PHE A 51 -6.54 -13.29 -17.95
CA PHE A 51 -6.86 -14.41 -17.06
C PHE A 51 -7.03 -15.71 -17.84
N LEU A 52 -6.24 -16.71 -17.48
CA LEU A 52 -6.32 -18.05 -18.06
C LEU A 52 -7.35 -18.89 -17.33
N THR A 53 -7.09 -19.16 -16.05
CA THR A 53 -7.91 -19.99 -15.16
C THR A 53 -7.44 -19.91 -13.70
N ALA A 54 -8.19 -20.50 -12.77
CA ALA A 54 -7.74 -20.70 -11.39
C ALA A 54 -7.81 -22.18 -11.00
N VAL A 55 -6.84 -22.62 -10.18
CA VAL A 55 -6.71 -24.02 -9.75
C VAL A 55 -6.54 -24.09 -8.24
N LYS A 56 -7.32 -24.95 -7.59
CA LYS A 56 -7.13 -25.32 -6.18
C LYS A 56 -5.91 -26.21 -6.03
N ALA A 57 -4.96 -25.81 -5.18
CA ALA A 57 -3.77 -26.59 -4.91
C ALA A 57 -4.01 -27.63 -3.81
N LYS A 58 -3.50 -28.85 -4.05
CA LYS A 58 -3.36 -29.88 -3.01
C LYS A 58 -1.91 -30.02 -2.55
N LYS A 59 -0.96 -29.90 -3.50
CA LYS A 59 0.49 -29.92 -3.30
C LYS A 59 1.14 -29.14 -4.44
N LEU A 60 2.21 -28.42 -4.16
CA LEU A 60 3.08 -27.83 -5.17
C LEU A 60 4.32 -28.69 -5.41
N ARG A 61 4.78 -28.75 -6.66
CA ARG A 61 6.06 -29.39 -6.99
C ARG A 61 7.20 -28.40 -6.77
N ARG A 62 8.26 -28.85 -6.08
CA ARG A 62 9.43 -28.03 -5.70
C ARG A 62 10.22 -27.46 -6.89
N CYS A 63 10.27 -28.17 -8.01
CA CYS A 63 10.92 -27.72 -9.24
C CYS A 63 9.88 -27.49 -10.33
N SER A 64 8.87 -26.69 -10.02
CA SER A 64 7.85 -26.29 -11.00
C SER A 64 8.08 -24.88 -11.54
N PHE A 65 7.42 -24.55 -12.64
CA PHE A 65 7.33 -23.18 -13.17
C PHE A 65 6.87 -22.20 -12.08
N ILE A 66 5.83 -22.55 -11.32
CA ILE A 66 5.31 -21.72 -10.20
C ILE A 66 6.41 -21.46 -9.16
N ALA A 67 7.13 -22.52 -8.75
CA ALA A 67 8.21 -22.39 -7.79
C ALA A 67 9.37 -21.53 -8.33
N SER A 68 9.64 -21.60 -9.64
CA SER A 68 10.65 -20.78 -10.31
C SER A 68 10.21 -19.32 -10.42
N ALA A 69 8.93 -19.09 -10.74
CA ALA A 69 8.34 -17.76 -10.82
C ALA A 69 8.44 -17.05 -9.47
N PHE A 70 7.98 -17.64 -8.37
CA PHE A 70 8.11 -17.03 -7.03
C PHE A 70 9.56 -16.90 -6.53
N LYS A 71 10.51 -17.60 -7.14
CA LYS A 71 11.93 -17.51 -6.78
C LYS A 71 12.69 -16.45 -7.58
N GLN A 72 12.33 -16.23 -8.85
CA GLN A 72 13.10 -15.42 -9.80
C GLN A 72 12.31 -14.24 -10.38
N GLY A 73 10.99 -14.23 -10.22
CA GLY A 73 10.10 -13.16 -10.67
C GLY A 73 9.95 -12.05 -9.64
N MET A 74 9.27 -10.99 -10.06
CA MET A 74 8.95 -9.84 -9.21
C MET A 74 7.70 -10.15 -8.39
N VAL A 75 7.83 -10.19 -7.06
CA VAL A 75 6.78 -10.61 -6.13
C VAL A 75 6.20 -9.40 -5.41
N PHE A 76 4.88 -9.31 -5.35
CA PHE A 76 4.13 -8.24 -4.69
C PHE A 76 3.15 -8.85 -3.69
N ASN A 77 3.22 -8.45 -2.42
CA ASN A 77 2.30 -8.94 -1.38
C ASN A 77 1.00 -8.15 -1.42
N ALA A 78 -0.12 -8.80 -1.10
CA ALA A 78 -1.41 -8.15 -0.94
C ALA A 78 -1.47 -7.32 0.36
N PRO A 79 -2.21 -6.20 0.39
CA PRO A 79 -2.89 -5.56 -0.73
C PRO A 79 -1.90 -4.90 -1.70
N HIS A 80 -2.18 -4.98 -3.01
CA HIS A 80 -1.37 -4.29 -4.03
C HIS A 80 -2.21 -3.91 -5.25
N PRO A 81 -2.10 -2.68 -5.79
CA PRO A 81 -2.91 -2.24 -6.93
C PRO A 81 -2.79 -3.12 -8.19
N PHE A 82 -1.61 -3.72 -8.42
CA PHE A 82 -1.44 -4.71 -9.51
C PHE A 82 -2.33 -5.95 -9.35
N ILE A 83 -2.54 -6.43 -8.12
CA ILE A 83 -3.43 -7.57 -7.85
C ILE A 83 -4.86 -7.17 -8.17
N ASP A 84 -5.28 -6.01 -7.66
CA ASP A 84 -6.64 -5.49 -7.84
C ASP A 84 -6.96 -5.28 -9.31
N GLU A 85 -6.04 -4.69 -10.08
CA GLU A 85 -6.20 -4.48 -11.52
C GLU A 85 -6.33 -5.79 -12.30
N LEU A 86 -5.45 -6.76 -12.06
CA LEU A 86 -5.53 -8.04 -12.76
C LEU A 86 -6.86 -8.76 -12.48
N LEU A 87 -7.39 -8.64 -11.26
CA LEU A 87 -8.66 -9.23 -10.88
C LEU A 87 -9.86 -8.46 -11.45
N SER A 88 -9.83 -7.12 -11.44
CA SER A 88 -10.91 -6.26 -11.90
C SER A 88 -11.06 -6.28 -13.43
N ALA A 89 -9.96 -6.16 -14.17
CA ALA A 89 -9.92 -6.19 -15.63
C ALA A 89 -10.40 -7.54 -16.20
N ASN A 90 -10.29 -8.61 -15.41
CA ASN A 90 -10.69 -9.96 -15.78
C ASN A 90 -11.98 -10.43 -15.07
N HIS A 91 -12.73 -9.52 -14.45
CA HIS A 91 -13.97 -9.88 -13.77
C HIS A 91 -15.07 -10.26 -14.79
N PRO A 92 -15.81 -11.37 -14.59
CA PRO A 92 -15.64 -12.37 -13.55
C PRO A 92 -14.55 -13.41 -13.89
N CYS A 93 -13.68 -13.69 -12.91
CA CYS A 93 -12.66 -14.75 -13.02
C CYS A 93 -13.30 -16.15 -12.98
N ARG A 94 -13.53 -16.74 -14.16
CA ARG A 94 -14.18 -18.06 -14.32
C ARG A 94 -13.18 -19.20 -14.43
N THR A 95 -13.22 -20.12 -13.46
CA THR A 95 -12.40 -21.33 -13.49
C THR A 95 -12.81 -22.25 -14.64
N THR A 96 -11.82 -22.86 -15.29
CA THR A 96 -12.01 -23.76 -16.43
C THR A 96 -11.23 -25.03 -16.21
N ARG A 97 -11.81 -26.17 -16.58
CA ARG A 97 -11.07 -27.44 -16.61
C ARG A 97 -10.02 -27.44 -17.72
N PHE A 98 -9.10 -28.40 -17.67
CA PHE A 98 -7.95 -28.46 -18.57
C PHE A 98 -8.32 -28.58 -20.05
N GLU A 99 -9.26 -29.45 -20.42
CA GLU A 99 -9.64 -29.65 -21.82
C GLU A 99 -10.36 -28.42 -22.44
N PRO A 100 -11.31 -27.77 -21.74
CA PRO A 100 -11.81 -26.46 -22.16
C PRO A 100 -10.74 -25.37 -22.24
N LEU A 101 -9.77 -25.39 -21.31
CA LEU A 101 -8.65 -24.46 -21.33
C LEU A 101 -7.81 -24.64 -22.60
N LEU A 102 -7.49 -25.86 -23.01
CA LEU A 102 -6.78 -26.13 -24.26
C LEU A 102 -7.47 -25.46 -25.47
N LYS A 103 -8.80 -25.62 -25.56
CA LYS A 103 -9.60 -24.99 -26.63
C LYS A 103 -9.61 -23.46 -26.56
N LYS A 104 -9.58 -22.88 -25.35
CA LYS A 104 -9.42 -21.44 -25.16
C LYS A 104 -8.04 -21.00 -25.66
N LEU A 105 -6.98 -21.73 -25.29
CA LEU A 105 -5.62 -21.40 -25.70
C LEU A 105 -5.44 -21.44 -27.22
N ASP A 106 -6.02 -22.43 -27.90
CA ASP A 106 -5.99 -22.55 -29.36
C ASP A 106 -6.64 -21.37 -30.10
N LYS A 107 -7.57 -20.65 -29.46
CA LYS A 107 -8.28 -19.51 -30.06
C LYS A 107 -7.56 -18.19 -29.89
N HIS A 108 -6.86 -18.01 -28.78
CA HIS A 108 -6.36 -16.69 -28.35
C HIS A 108 -4.84 -16.56 -28.42
N TYR A 109 -4.10 -17.68 -28.46
CA TYR A 109 -2.66 -17.66 -28.41
C TYR A 109 -2.05 -18.44 -29.56
N THR A 110 -0.82 -18.07 -29.93
CA THR A 110 -0.04 -18.83 -30.89
C THR A 110 0.29 -20.22 -30.35
N PRO A 111 0.59 -21.23 -31.20
CA PRO A 111 0.96 -22.55 -30.72
C PRO A 111 2.21 -22.55 -29.82
N GLN A 112 3.13 -21.61 -30.00
CA GLN A 112 4.31 -21.43 -29.14
C GLN A 112 3.92 -20.90 -27.76
N GLU A 113 3.06 -19.87 -27.71
CA GLU A 113 2.54 -19.35 -26.44
C GLU A 113 1.70 -20.40 -25.73
N LYS A 114 0.83 -21.13 -26.44
CA LYS A 114 0.11 -22.28 -25.86
C LYS A 114 1.09 -23.28 -25.25
N ALA A 115 2.12 -23.70 -25.99
CA ALA A 115 3.13 -24.63 -25.48
C ALA A 115 3.82 -24.11 -24.21
N PHE A 116 4.14 -22.82 -24.18
CA PHE A 116 4.77 -22.18 -23.02
C PHE A 116 3.81 -22.08 -21.83
N ILE A 117 2.58 -21.60 -22.03
CA ILE A 117 1.52 -21.52 -21.00
C ILE A 117 1.25 -22.89 -20.36
N LEU A 118 1.29 -23.97 -21.15
CA LEU A 118 1.09 -25.33 -20.63
C LEU A 118 2.10 -25.71 -19.54
N THR A 119 3.31 -25.14 -19.56
CA THR A 119 4.32 -25.39 -18.53
C THR A 119 3.90 -24.86 -17.15
N PHE A 120 3.02 -23.85 -17.10
CA PHE A 120 2.56 -23.23 -15.84
C PHE A 120 1.79 -24.23 -14.97
N PHE A 121 1.15 -25.22 -15.61
CA PHE A 121 0.22 -26.15 -14.97
C PHE A 121 0.86 -27.45 -14.49
N GLU A 122 2.18 -27.58 -14.49
CA GLU A 122 2.86 -28.85 -14.19
C GLU A 122 2.72 -29.35 -12.75
N SER A 123 2.32 -28.47 -11.83
CA SER A 123 1.95 -28.84 -10.46
C SER A 123 0.54 -29.45 -10.38
N PHE A 124 -0.30 -29.27 -11.40
CA PHE A 124 -1.72 -29.65 -11.37
C PHE A 124 -2.11 -30.68 -12.43
N ILE A 125 -1.37 -30.73 -13.54
CA ILE A 125 -1.58 -31.65 -14.66
C ILE A 125 -0.39 -32.60 -14.75
N SER A 126 -0.65 -33.85 -15.15
CA SER A 126 0.41 -34.84 -15.24
C SER A 126 1.48 -34.42 -16.26
N LYS A 127 2.76 -34.60 -15.91
CA LYS A 127 3.88 -34.21 -16.77
C LYS A 127 3.81 -34.90 -18.14
N LYS A 128 3.36 -36.15 -18.18
CA LYS A 128 3.13 -36.92 -19.41
C LYS A 128 2.07 -36.27 -20.31
N GLN A 129 0.95 -35.84 -19.74
CA GLN A 129 -0.12 -35.19 -20.53
C GLN A 129 0.37 -33.86 -21.11
N LEU A 130 0.97 -32.99 -20.30
CA LEU A 130 1.53 -31.72 -20.78
C LEU A 130 2.60 -31.94 -21.85
N PHE A 131 3.51 -32.88 -21.63
CA PHE A 131 4.54 -33.24 -22.59
C PHE A 131 3.96 -33.68 -23.93
N ASN A 132 2.93 -34.53 -23.91
CA ASN A 132 2.26 -34.99 -25.13
C ASN A 132 1.56 -33.86 -25.88
N GLU A 133 0.86 -32.98 -25.17
CA GLU A 133 0.20 -31.79 -25.77
C GLU A 133 1.23 -30.89 -26.44
N ILE A 134 2.32 -30.53 -25.75
CA ILE A 134 3.39 -29.68 -26.31
C ILE A 134 4.07 -30.37 -27.50
N THR A 135 4.36 -31.67 -27.39
CA THR A 135 5.02 -32.44 -28.44
C THR A 135 4.12 -32.58 -29.69
N SER A 136 2.80 -32.62 -29.53
CA SER A 136 1.87 -32.64 -30.67
C SER A 136 1.98 -31.39 -31.56
N ILE A 137 2.27 -30.24 -30.95
CA ILE A 137 2.49 -28.96 -31.65
C ILE A 137 3.77 -29.06 -32.48
N PHE A 138 4.85 -29.58 -31.90
CA PHE A 138 6.10 -29.85 -32.62
C PHE A 138 5.88 -30.73 -33.86
N TYR A 139 5.20 -31.86 -33.72
CA TYR A 139 4.95 -32.76 -34.86
C TYR A 139 4.06 -32.15 -35.94
N THR A 140 3.19 -31.21 -35.58
CA THR A 140 2.40 -30.46 -36.55
C THR A 140 3.29 -29.55 -37.39
N TYR A 141 4.17 -28.77 -36.75
CA TYR A 141 5.15 -27.96 -37.48
C TYR A 141 6.11 -28.80 -38.33
N ARG A 142 6.58 -29.94 -37.80
CA ARG A 142 7.49 -30.83 -38.51
C ARG A 142 6.86 -31.43 -39.77
N ARG A 143 5.57 -31.79 -39.73
CA ARG A 143 4.81 -32.29 -40.88
C ARG A 143 4.58 -31.20 -41.94
N ASN A 144 4.42 -29.95 -41.51
CA ASN A 144 4.21 -28.81 -42.39
C ASN A 144 5.51 -28.19 -42.92
N GLY A 145 6.69 -28.78 -42.62
CA GLY A 145 7.99 -28.24 -43.04
C GLY A 145 8.41 -26.95 -42.34
N GLN A 146 7.70 -26.53 -41.28
CA GLN A 146 7.95 -25.30 -40.54
C GLN A 146 9.03 -25.52 -39.47
N ASN A 147 10.25 -25.89 -39.91
CA ASN A 147 11.30 -26.41 -39.04
C ASN A 147 11.72 -25.43 -37.93
N PHE A 148 11.83 -24.13 -38.22
CA PHE A 148 12.15 -23.12 -37.19
C PHE A 148 11.06 -23.03 -36.12
N LEU A 149 9.78 -23.01 -36.50
CA LEU A 149 8.66 -23.00 -35.54
C LEU A 149 8.61 -24.30 -34.72
N GLY A 150 8.96 -25.43 -35.34
CA GLY A 150 9.16 -26.70 -34.64
C GLY A 150 10.29 -26.60 -33.61
N TYR A 151 11.43 -26.03 -33.98
CA TYR A 151 12.57 -25.88 -33.06
C TYR A 151 12.26 -24.98 -31.86
N ARG A 152 11.43 -23.93 -32.03
CA ARG A 152 10.91 -23.13 -30.91
C ARG A 152 10.17 -24.00 -29.87
N ILE A 153 9.39 -24.98 -30.31
CA ILE A 153 8.75 -25.94 -29.41
C ILE A 153 9.77 -26.86 -28.74
N VAL A 154 10.82 -27.29 -29.46
CA VAL A 154 11.93 -28.05 -28.88
C VAL A 154 12.61 -27.24 -27.76
N ARG A 155 12.82 -25.94 -27.93
CA ARG A 155 13.37 -25.06 -26.89
C ARG A 155 12.49 -25.02 -25.63
N ILE A 156 11.17 -24.90 -25.77
CA ILE A 156 10.23 -25.00 -24.64
C ILE A 156 10.33 -26.37 -23.96
N LEU A 157 10.42 -27.45 -24.74
CA LEU A 157 10.58 -28.81 -24.19
C LEU A 157 11.92 -29.03 -23.48
N MET A 158 12.99 -28.37 -23.92
CA MET A 158 14.30 -28.39 -23.25
C MET A 158 14.23 -27.77 -21.86
N ASP A 159 13.46 -26.69 -21.69
CA ASP A 159 13.24 -26.08 -20.38
C ASP A 159 12.29 -26.93 -19.51
N PHE A 160 11.22 -27.45 -20.09
CA PHE A 160 10.18 -28.19 -19.37
C PHE A 160 10.60 -29.61 -18.95
N ALA A 161 11.30 -30.33 -19.82
CA ALA A 161 11.66 -31.74 -19.65
C ALA A 161 13.06 -32.09 -20.19
N PRO A 162 14.14 -31.42 -19.72
CA PRO A 162 15.50 -31.60 -20.24
C PRO A 162 16.03 -33.04 -20.14
N GLY A 163 15.54 -33.80 -19.16
CA GLY A 163 15.94 -35.19 -18.94
C GLY A 163 15.25 -36.21 -19.86
N HIS A 164 14.22 -35.82 -20.62
CA HIS A 164 13.44 -36.77 -21.43
C HIS A 164 14.21 -37.21 -22.68
N SER A 165 14.19 -38.51 -22.99
CA SER A 165 14.95 -39.10 -24.10
C SER A 165 14.66 -38.43 -25.45
N LEU A 166 13.38 -38.24 -25.78
CA LEU A 166 12.96 -37.54 -27.00
C LEU A 166 13.52 -36.10 -27.06
N VAL A 167 13.55 -35.38 -25.95
CA VAL A 167 14.04 -33.99 -25.93
C VAL A 167 15.53 -33.94 -26.21
N ARG A 168 16.30 -34.85 -25.61
CA ARG A 168 17.74 -34.98 -25.90
C ARG A 168 18.01 -35.33 -27.36
N GLN A 169 17.20 -36.22 -27.93
CA GLN A 169 17.30 -36.59 -29.34
C GLN A 169 16.99 -35.39 -30.24
N LEU A 170 15.88 -34.68 -30.00
CA LEU A 170 15.49 -33.52 -30.80
C LEU A 170 16.46 -32.34 -30.64
N SER A 171 17.02 -32.13 -29.45
CA SER A 171 17.97 -31.03 -29.22
C SER A 171 19.32 -31.26 -29.87
N SER A 172 19.68 -32.52 -30.14
CA SER A 172 20.92 -32.91 -30.82
C SER A 172 20.70 -33.30 -32.30
N ASP A 173 19.48 -33.14 -32.81
CA ASP A 173 19.16 -33.44 -34.20
C ASP A 173 19.92 -32.49 -35.13
N TRP A 174 20.70 -33.06 -36.04
CA TRP A 174 21.53 -32.32 -36.97
C TRP A 174 20.72 -31.35 -37.85
N SER A 175 19.45 -31.67 -38.13
CA SER A 175 18.56 -30.81 -38.92
C SER A 175 18.23 -29.48 -38.24
N PHE A 176 18.51 -29.34 -36.94
CA PHE A 176 18.31 -28.11 -36.18
C PHE A 176 19.60 -27.38 -35.81
N ARG A 177 20.77 -27.83 -36.27
CA ARG A 177 22.06 -27.24 -35.91
C ARG A 177 22.13 -25.74 -36.19
N GLU A 178 21.70 -25.31 -37.38
CA GLU A 178 21.69 -23.89 -37.74
C GLU A 178 20.82 -23.06 -36.79
N TYR A 179 19.69 -23.59 -36.33
CA TYR A 179 18.87 -22.89 -35.35
C TYR A 179 19.53 -22.93 -33.96
N ALA A 180 20.05 -24.07 -33.53
CA ALA A 180 20.75 -24.20 -32.25
C ALA A 180 21.88 -23.16 -32.11
N ASP A 181 22.64 -22.93 -33.19
CA ASP A 181 23.70 -21.93 -33.23
C ASP A 181 23.14 -20.50 -33.06
N LEU A 182 22.00 -20.16 -33.68
CA LEU A 182 21.34 -18.86 -33.50
C LEU A 182 20.93 -18.60 -32.04
N TYR A 183 20.43 -19.62 -31.34
CA TYR A 183 20.05 -19.53 -29.92
C TYR A 183 21.27 -19.48 -29.00
N HIS A 184 22.33 -20.25 -29.32
CA HIS A 184 23.55 -20.26 -28.52
C HIS A 184 24.26 -18.90 -28.53
N HIS A 185 24.32 -18.27 -29.70
CA HIS A 185 24.92 -16.94 -29.87
C HIS A 185 23.96 -15.78 -29.59
N GLN A 186 22.71 -16.06 -29.19
CA GLN A 186 21.68 -15.05 -28.91
C GLN A 186 21.57 -13.96 -30.00
N SER A 187 21.66 -14.37 -31.27
CA SER A 187 21.68 -13.43 -32.39
C SER A 187 20.41 -12.56 -32.46
N GLU A 188 20.53 -11.31 -32.93
CA GLU A 188 19.38 -10.40 -33.10
C GLU A 188 18.23 -11.04 -33.88
N LYS A 189 18.56 -11.84 -34.91
CA LYS A 189 17.58 -12.57 -35.72
C LYS A 189 16.70 -13.53 -34.92
N VAL A 190 17.23 -14.17 -33.87
CA VAL A 190 16.42 -15.07 -33.03
C VAL A 190 15.60 -14.29 -32.02
N LEU A 191 16.16 -13.21 -31.47
CA LEU A 191 15.46 -12.34 -30.51
C LEU A 191 14.24 -11.66 -31.16
N ASP A 192 14.33 -11.26 -32.42
CA ASP A 192 13.20 -10.68 -33.16
C ASP A 192 12.09 -11.70 -33.49
N LYS A 193 12.47 -12.97 -33.69
CA LYS A 193 11.55 -14.01 -34.18
C LYS A 193 10.94 -14.87 -33.09
N ASP A 194 11.62 -15.00 -31.95
CA ASP A 194 11.17 -15.82 -30.83
C ASP A 194 11.07 -14.98 -29.56
N LEU A 195 9.96 -14.24 -29.45
CA LEU A 195 9.75 -13.29 -28.35
C LEU A 195 9.74 -13.95 -26.96
N ILE A 196 9.38 -15.24 -26.84
CA ILE A 196 9.43 -15.98 -25.57
C ILE A 196 10.89 -16.17 -25.14
N PHE A 197 11.76 -16.53 -26.09
CA PHE A 197 13.19 -16.65 -25.83
C PHE A 197 13.83 -15.28 -25.60
N ALA A 198 13.43 -14.27 -26.39
CA ALA A 198 13.93 -12.91 -26.23
C ALA A 198 13.63 -12.36 -24.84
N GLU A 199 12.38 -12.45 -24.37
CA GLU A 199 12.01 -12.02 -23.02
C GLU A 199 12.84 -12.75 -21.96
N LYS A 200 13.03 -14.07 -22.09
CA LYS A 200 13.86 -14.86 -21.17
C LYS A 200 15.31 -14.36 -21.08
N VAL A 201 15.94 -14.11 -22.22
CA VAL A 201 17.32 -13.60 -22.30
C VAL A 201 17.41 -12.19 -21.72
N LEU A 202 16.54 -11.29 -22.19
CA LEU A 202 16.54 -9.89 -21.76
C LEU A 202 16.22 -9.75 -20.26
N SER A 203 15.32 -10.58 -19.71
CA SER A 203 15.04 -10.58 -18.28
C SER A 203 16.20 -11.12 -17.43
N SER A 204 17.00 -12.07 -17.94
CA SER A 204 18.17 -12.57 -17.20
C SER A 204 19.34 -11.59 -17.15
N GLU A 205 19.37 -10.61 -18.06
CA GLU A 205 20.41 -9.59 -18.17
C GLU A 205 19.83 -8.18 -17.99
N LYS A 206 18.71 -8.05 -17.27
CA LYS A 206 17.95 -6.78 -17.10
C LYS A 206 18.76 -5.65 -16.44
N ASP A 207 19.85 -5.98 -15.76
CA ASP A 207 20.76 -5.02 -15.11
C ASP A 207 21.56 -4.22 -16.16
N GLN A 208 21.73 -4.77 -17.37
CA GLN A 208 22.35 -4.08 -18.49
C GLN A 208 21.34 -3.13 -19.13
N ASP A 209 21.72 -1.86 -19.33
CA ASP A 209 20.81 -0.83 -19.85
C ASP A 209 20.23 -1.17 -21.23
N ASP A 210 21.02 -1.74 -22.14
CA ASP A 210 20.53 -2.15 -23.47
C ASP A 210 19.44 -3.22 -23.36
N CYS A 211 19.69 -4.29 -22.59
CA CYS A 211 18.73 -5.35 -22.36
C CYS A 211 17.46 -4.84 -21.70
N PHE A 212 17.60 -3.94 -20.71
CA PHE A 212 16.47 -3.28 -20.06
C PHE A 212 15.60 -2.50 -21.05
N HIS A 213 16.20 -1.63 -21.87
CA HIS A 213 15.45 -0.82 -22.83
C HIS A 213 14.77 -1.67 -23.90
N ARG A 214 15.42 -2.74 -24.36
CA ARG A 214 14.83 -3.70 -25.30
C ARG A 214 13.67 -4.47 -24.67
N LEU A 215 13.79 -4.85 -23.40
CA LEU A 215 12.72 -5.51 -22.66
C LEU A 215 11.52 -4.58 -22.50
N ILE A 216 11.73 -3.33 -22.07
CA ILE A 216 10.67 -2.31 -21.98
C ILE A 216 9.99 -2.11 -23.33
N THR A 217 10.75 -2.00 -24.43
CA THR A 217 10.20 -1.86 -25.79
C THR A 217 9.36 -3.07 -26.20
N LEU A 218 9.79 -4.28 -25.83
CA LEU A 218 9.04 -5.50 -26.08
C LEU A 218 7.71 -5.52 -25.31
N LEU A 219 7.73 -5.12 -24.04
CA LEU A 219 6.55 -5.08 -23.17
C LEU A 219 5.56 -4.00 -23.62
N ASP A 220 6.05 -2.82 -24.01
CA ASP A 220 5.23 -1.72 -24.53
C ASP A 220 4.47 -2.15 -25.80
N LYS A 221 5.16 -2.81 -26.75
CA LYS A 221 4.53 -3.40 -27.94
C LYS A 221 3.45 -4.44 -27.63
N GLN A 222 3.51 -5.06 -26.47
CA GLN A 222 2.53 -6.04 -25.99
C GLN A 222 1.49 -5.43 -25.05
N SER A 223 1.49 -4.11 -24.84
CA SER A 223 0.64 -3.40 -23.89
C SER A 223 0.76 -3.93 -22.45
N ARG A 224 1.95 -4.40 -22.08
CA ARG A 224 2.24 -5.03 -20.78
C ARG A 224 2.75 -4.01 -19.76
N TRP A 225 1.91 -3.01 -19.48
CA TRP A 225 2.27 -1.87 -18.65
C TRP A 225 2.50 -2.23 -17.16
N ILE A 226 1.81 -3.23 -16.59
CA ILE A 226 2.09 -3.70 -15.21
C ILE A 226 3.50 -4.31 -15.12
N ASP A 227 3.89 -5.15 -16.09
CA ASP A 227 5.26 -5.66 -16.16
C ASP A 227 6.30 -4.53 -16.28
N MET A 228 6.00 -3.50 -17.08
CA MET A 228 6.89 -2.33 -17.23
C MET A 228 7.02 -1.56 -15.90
N MET A 229 5.91 -1.28 -15.21
CA MET A 229 5.92 -0.62 -13.90
C MET A 229 6.75 -1.43 -12.89
N ALA A 230 6.54 -2.74 -12.85
CA ALA A 230 7.29 -3.65 -11.98
C ALA A 230 8.80 -3.57 -12.28
N LEU A 231 9.20 -3.61 -13.55
CA LEU A 231 10.61 -3.51 -13.95
C LEU A 231 11.23 -2.15 -13.63
N TYR A 232 10.51 -1.05 -13.85
CA TYR A 232 11.02 0.27 -13.46
C TYR A 232 11.15 0.42 -11.95
N GLY A 233 10.19 -0.09 -11.18
CA GLY A 233 10.24 -0.09 -9.72
C GLY A 233 11.43 -0.90 -9.20
N ASP A 234 11.64 -2.10 -9.74
CA ASP A 234 12.78 -2.95 -9.41
C ASP A 234 14.12 -2.28 -9.76
N LYS A 235 14.24 -1.69 -10.96
CA LYS A 235 15.42 -0.91 -11.34
C LYS A 235 15.64 0.32 -10.46
N LEU A 236 14.58 0.98 -10.01
CA LEU A 236 14.66 2.11 -9.09
C LEU A 236 15.15 1.67 -7.70
N ILE A 237 14.74 0.49 -7.23
CA ILE A 237 15.21 -0.09 -5.96
C ILE A 237 16.70 -0.44 -6.05
N GLU A 238 17.18 -0.97 -7.18
CA GLU A 238 18.59 -1.32 -7.33
C GLU A 238 19.49 -0.10 -7.58
N ASN A 239 19.04 0.82 -8.43
CA ASN A 239 19.77 2.03 -8.81
C ASN A 239 18.82 3.23 -8.95
N PRO A 240 18.60 3.98 -7.86
CA PRO A 240 17.71 5.14 -7.86
C PRO A 240 18.14 6.19 -8.89
N SER A 241 17.27 6.45 -9.88
CA SER A 241 17.55 7.44 -10.93
C SER A 241 16.26 8.06 -11.46
N GLU A 242 16.35 9.30 -11.90
CA GLU A 242 15.23 9.98 -12.57
C GLU A 242 14.82 9.29 -13.87
N ASN A 243 15.77 8.65 -14.56
CA ASN A 243 15.54 7.92 -15.81
C ASN A 243 14.69 6.66 -15.63
N SER A 244 14.70 6.03 -14.45
CA SER A 244 13.78 4.94 -14.11
C SER A 244 12.51 5.47 -13.44
N TYR A 245 12.61 6.53 -12.66
CA TYR A 245 11.50 7.08 -11.88
C TYR A 245 10.41 7.77 -12.71
N TYR A 246 10.76 8.73 -13.58
CA TYR A 246 9.74 9.50 -14.30
C TYR A 246 8.94 8.65 -15.31
N PRO A 247 9.53 7.69 -16.04
CA PRO A 247 8.74 6.75 -16.84
C PRO A 247 7.77 5.91 -16.00
N LEU A 248 8.19 5.46 -14.80
CA LEU A 248 7.31 4.77 -13.87
C LEU A 248 6.16 5.65 -13.43
N LEU A 249 6.44 6.87 -12.96
CA LEU A 249 5.43 7.81 -12.50
C LEU A 249 4.41 8.14 -13.60
N ASN A 250 4.89 8.34 -14.85
CA ASN A 250 4.01 8.57 -15.99
C ASN A 250 3.09 7.36 -16.27
N LEU A 251 3.62 6.13 -16.19
CA LEU A 251 2.81 4.93 -16.32
C LEU A 251 1.76 4.85 -15.20
N LEU A 252 2.14 5.12 -13.96
CA LEU A 252 1.23 5.08 -12.80
C LEU A 252 0.08 6.07 -13.01
N ASN A 253 0.39 7.34 -13.29
CA ASN A 253 -0.60 8.39 -13.50
C ASN A 253 -1.51 8.15 -14.72
N ARG A 254 -1.09 7.32 -15.69
CA ARG A 254 -1.90 6.97 -16.86
C ARG A 254 -2.92 5.87 -16.57
N HIS A 255 -2.58 4.93 -15.69
CA HIS A 255 -3.35 3.69 -15.50
C HIS A 255 -4.01 3.57 -14.13
N PHE A 256 -3.54 4.31 -13.14
CA PHE A 256 -4.04 4.28 -11.77
C PHE A 256 -4.53 5.64 -11.31
N ASP A 257 -5.47 5.60 -10.36
CA ASP A 257 -5.85 6.80 -9.63
C ASP A 257 -4.78 7.21 -8.61
N LYS A 258 -5.01 8.33 -7.92
CA LYS A 258 -4.06 8.87 -6.95
C LYS A 258 -3.89 7.96 -5.73
N GLU A 259 -4.92 7.27 -5.25
CA GLU A 259 -4.80 6.37 -4.09
C GLU A 259 -3.97 5.14 -4.44
N GLN A 260 -4.20 4.55 -5.61
CA GLN A 260 -3.43 3.42 -6.13
C GLN A 260 -1.98 3.81 -6.41
N THR A 261 -1.76 4.98 -7.00
CA THR A 261 -0.41 5.53 -7.22
C THR A 261 0.32 5.75 -5.90
N MET A 262 -0.35 6.37 -4.91
CA MET A 262 0.17 6.56 -3.56
C MET A 262 0.66 5.23 -2.96
N CYS A 263 -0.18 4.19 -2.98
CA CYS A 263 0.17 2.87 -2.42
C CYS A 263 1.44 2.27 -3.06
N ILE A 264 1.64 2.43 -4.36
CA ILE A 264 2.85 1.92 -5.04
C ILE A 264 4.07 2.77 -4.65
N LEU A 265 3.93 4.09 -4.64
CA LEU A 265 5.04 4.98 -4.28
C LEU A 265 5.44 4.85 -2.81
N GLU A 266 4.50 4.58 -1.90
CA GLU A 266 4.77 4.25 -0.49
C GLU A 266 5.67 3.02 -0.34
N ASN A 267 5.34 1.95 -1.07
CA ASN A 267 6.15 0.73 -1.06
C ASN A 267 7.58 1.02 -1.54
N LEU A 268 7.72 1.78 -2.63
CA LEU A 268 9.03 2.21 -3.14
C LEU A 268 9.77 3.11 -2.14
N TYR A 269 9.07 4.00 -1.45
CA TYR A 269 9.66 4.91 -0.47
C TYR A 269 10.22 4.15 0.74
N HIS A 270 9.55 3.08 1.19
CA HIS A 270 10.09 2.22 2.24
C HIS A 270 11.41 1.54 1.85
N GLN A 271 11.61 1.23 0.57
CA GLN A 271 12.85 0.64 0.07
C GLN A 271 13.92 1.70 -0.24
N GLN A 272 13.51 2.89 -0.70
CA GLN A 272 14.39 3.98 -1.13
C GLN A 272 13.99 5.35 -0.55
N PRO A 273 14.09 5.56 0.78
CA PRO A 273 13.58 6.76 1.44
C PRO A 273 14.38 8.04 1.12
N ARG A 274 15.61 7.89 0.63
CA ARG A 274 16.53 9.01 0.34
C ARG A 274 16.39 9.55 -1.08
N PHE A 275 15.59 8.91 -1.94
CA PHE A 275 15.43 9.36 -3.31
C PHE A 275 14.48 10.56 -3.37
N ALA A 276 15.05 11.76 -3.49
CA ALA A 276 14.34 13.02 -3.33
C ALA A 276 13.14 13.21 -4.27
N PRO A 277 13.21 12.89 -5.59
CA PRO A 277 12.05 13.05 -6.48
C PRO A 277 10.83 12.25 -6.01
N LEU A 278 11.04 10.99 -5.60
CA LEU A 278 9.97 10.14 -5.05
C LEU A 278 9.36 10.75 -3.78
N LYS A 279 10.20 11.24 -2.86
CA LYS A 279 9.74 11.86 -1.62
C LYS A 279 8.89 13.11 -1.89
N GLN A 280 9.28 13.93 -2.88
CA GLN A 280 8.56 15.13 -3.30
C GLN A 280 7.19 14.82 -3.90
N ASP A 281 7.13 13.93 -4.88
CA ASP A 281 5.87 13.56 -5.52
C ASP A 281 4.93 12.84 -4.54
N LEU A 282 5.47 12.02 -3.63
CA LEU A 282 4.68 11.37 -2.59
C LEU A 282 4.10 12.37 -1.59
N LEU A 283 4.89 13.37 -1.15
CA LEU A 283 4.39 14.47 -0.31
C LEU A 283 3.26 15.22 -1.00
N GLN A 284 3.42 15.54 -2.29
CA GLN A 284 2.39 16.23 -3.05
C GLN A 284 1.09 15.42 -3.10
N ILE A 285 1.17 14.10 -3.31
CA ILE A 285 -0.01 13.22 -3.27
C ILE A 285 -0.65 13.20 -1.87
N TYR A 286 0.13 13.18 -0.79
CA TYR A 286 -0.41 13.24 0.56
C TYR A 286 -1.17 14.54 0.84
N ILE A 287 -0.64 15.68 0.38
CA ILE A 287 -1.32 16.98 0.50
C ILE A 287 -2.65 16.94 -0.25
N GLU A 288 -2.65 16.46 -1.50
CA GLU A 288 -3.85 16.41 -2.34
C GLU A 288 -4.93 15.45 -1.82
N LEU A 289 -4.53 14.36 -1.16
CA LEU A 289 -5.42 13.38 -0.55
C LEU A 289 -5.74 13.68 0.92
N ASN A 290 -5.29 14.84 1.44
CA ASN A 290 -5.44 15.26 2.83
C ASN A 290 -4.97 14.21 3.87
N LYS A 291 -3.80 13.61 3.60
CA LYS A 291 -3.16 12.56 4.41
C LYS A 291 -2.16 13.16 5.40
N ILE A 292 -2.68 13.88 6.40
CA ILE A 292 -1.86 14.68 7.33
C ILE A 292 -0.84 13.86 8.13
N GLU A 293 -1.18 12.65 8.58
CA GLU A 293 -0.23 11.80 9.34
C GLU A 293 1.02 11.50 8.51
N GLN A 294 0.81 11.20 7.22
CA GLN A 294 1.88 10.90 6.29
C GLN A 294 2.68 12.15 5.92
N VAL A 295 2.03 13.32 5.80
CA VAL A 295 2.72 14.60 5.65
C VAL A 295 3.66 14.83 6.84
N LEU A 296 3.18 14.66 8.08
CA LEU A 296 4.01 14.84 9.27
C LEU A 296 5.23 13.91 9.26
N ASN A 297 5.06 12.64 8.89
CA ASN A 297 6.16 11.67 8.80
C ASN A 297 7.26 12.09 7.80
N ILE A 298 6.90 12.68 6.66
CA ILE A 298 7.89 13.16 5.69
C ILE A 298 8.68 14.35 6.25
N LEU A 299 8.01 15.20 7.03
CA LEU A 299 8.51 16.47 7.54
C LEU A 299 9.24 16.38 8.88
N GLU A 300 9.25 15.20 9.51
CA GLU A 300 10.15 14.90 10.64
C GLU A 300 11.62 14.98 10.22
N ASP A 301 11.92 14.81 8.93
CA ASP A 301 13.27 14.95 8.38
C ASP A 301 13.69 16.43 8.33
N PRO A 302 14.64 16.87 9.18
CA PRO A 302 15.00 18.29 9.31
C PRO A 302 15.69 18.85 8.06
N ASP A 303 16.25 17.98 7.21
CA ASP A 303 16.96 18.38 5.99
C ASP A 303 16.01 18.52 4.78
N TYR A 304 14.71 18.27 4.96
CA TYR A 304 13.74 18.31 3.88
C TYR A 304 13.29 19.74 3.54
N TYR A 305 13.55 20.15 2.30
CA TYR A 305 13.09 21.43 1.77
C TYR A 305 11.67 21.29 1.20
N ILE A 306 10.78 22.18 1.63
CA ILE A 306 9.39 22.25 1.17
C ILE A 306 9.22 23.45 0.25
N GLU A 307 8.48 23.27 -0.83
CA GLU A 307 8.21 24.37 -1.75
C GLU A 307 7.14 25.32 -1.20
N PRO A 308 7.24 26.65 -1.44
CA PRO A 308 6.28 27.62 -0.92
C PRO A 308 4.79 27.29 -1.19
N PRO A 309 4.37 26.82 -2.38
CA PRO A 309 2.97 26.46 -2.62
C PRO A 309 2.45 25.32 -1.74
N GLN A 310 3.34 24.42 -1.33
CA GLN A 310 3.00 23.30 -0.44
C GLN A 310 2.76 23.78 0.98
N THR A 311 3.49 24.81 1.44
CA THR A 311 3.30 25.37 2.79
C THR A 311 1.89 25.92 3.00
N GLU A 312 1.32 26.64 2.02
CA GLU A 312 -0.06 27.14 2.07
C GLU A 312 -1.08 25.99 2.11
N SER A 313 -0.86 24.95 1.30
CA SER A 313 -1.75 23.79 1.22
C SER A 313 -1.78 22.99 2.52
N ILE A 314 -0.59 22.68 3.07
CA ILE A 314 -0.47 21.99 4.37
C ILE A 314 -1.09 22.86 5.46
N GLY A 315 -0.89 24.17 5.38
CA GLY A 315 -1.52 25.13 6.23
C GLY A 315 -3.04 25.02 6.35
N GLY A 316 -3.71 24.93 5.19
CA GLY A 316 -5.14 24.67 5.12
C GLY A 316 -5.54 23.32 5.77
N MET A 317 -4.70 22.29 5.64
CA MET A 317 -4.92 20.99 6.31
C MET A 317 -4.86 21.12 7.83
N LEU A 318 -3.92 21.88 8.38
CA LEU A 318 -3.78 22.12 9.82
C LEU A 318 -5.02 22.81 10.40
N GLU A 319 -5.56 23.81 9.71
CA GLU A 319 -6.75 24.53 10.19
C GLU A 319 -8.00 23.64 10.26
N GLN A 320 -8.15 22.72 9.30
CA GLN A 320 -9.29 21.81 9.20
C GLN A 320 -9.07 20.49 9.95
N LEU A 321 -7.92 20.32 10.60
CA LEU A 321 -7.53 19.08 11.27
C LEU A 321 -8.52 18.71 12.38
N ASP A 322 -9.05 17.50 12.28
CA ASP A 322 -9.75 16.84 13.38
C ASP A 322 -8.79 15.89 14.10
N LEU A 323 -8.08 16.44 15.09
CA LEU A 323 -7.07 15.71 15.86
C LEU A 323 -7.65 14.51 16.63
N ALA A 324 -8.93 14.56 17.02
CA ALA A 324 -9.57 13.48 17.76
C ALA A 324 -9.73 12.19 16.94
N SER A 325 -9.72 12.31 15.60
CA SER A 325 -9.83 11.18 14.68
C SER A 325 -8.50 10.48 14.38
N LEU A 326 -7.38 11.02 14.86
CA LEU A 326 -6.03 10.58 14.51
C LEU A 326 -5.30 9.98 15.70
N SER A 327 -4.35 9.10 15.43
CA SER A 327 -3.45 8.51 16.45
C SER A 327 -2.02 8.91 16.15
N LEU A 328 -1.65 10.12 16.59
CA LEU A 328 -0.30 10.68 16.37
C LEU A 328 0.68 10.27 17.48
N GLN A 329 1.89 9.93 17.08
CA GLN A 329 3.02 9.73 17.99
C GLN A 329 3.53 11.08 18.53
N PRO A 330 4.26 11.09 19.67
CA PRO A 330 4.78 12.32 20.26
C PRO A 330 5.64 13.17 19.30
N GLU A 331 6.45 12.53 18.46
CA GLU A 331 7.30 13.18 17.46
C GLU A 331 6.47 13.87 16.37
N GLN A 332 5.39 13.22 15.92
CA GLN A 332 4.44 13.80 14.97
C GLN A 332 3.68 14.98 15.59
N LEU A 333 3.32 14.92 16.88
CA LEU A 333 2.69 16.03 17.59
C LEU A 333 3.61 17.23 17.75
N GLN A 334 4.90 17.01 18.04
CA GLN A 334 5.89 18.09 18.06
C GLN A 334 6.07 18.72 16.68
N THR A 335 6.12 17.90 15.63
CA THR A 335 6.16 18.37 14.25
C THR A 335 4.91 19.19 13.92
N LEU A 336 3.72 18.71 14.30
CA LEU A 336 2.45 19.43 14.15
C LEU A 336 2.50 20.83 14.79
N PHE A 337 2.96 20.93 16.04
CA PHE A 337 3.08 22.23 16.72
C PHE A 337 4.10 23.13 16.05
N LYS A 338 5.27 22.61 15.68
CA LYS A 338 6.28 23.37 14.96
C LYS A 338 5.72 23.96 13.66
N LEU A 339 5.08 23.13 12.82
CA LEU A 339 4.50 23.57 11.55
C LEU A 339 3.40 24.62 11.75
N THR A 340 2.57 24.44 12.78
CA THR A 340 1.52 25.39 13.14
C THR A 340 2.12 26.76 13.50
N ILE A 341 3.23 26.79 14.23
CA ILE A 341 3.94 28.02 14.62
C ILE A 341 4.61 28.66 13.40
N ASP A 342 5.37 27.87 12.64
CA ASP A 342 6.22 28.36 11.57
C ASP A 342 5.40 28.89 10.39
N TRP A 343 4.29 28.25 10.05
CA TRP A 343 3.51 28.57 8.83
C TRP A 343 2.20 29.29 9.11
N HIS A 344 1.66 29.19 10.32
CA HIS A 344 0.42 29.89 10.73
C HIS A 344 0.61 30.73 11.98
N PRO A 345 1.62 31.62 12.05
CA PRO A 345 1.93 32.35 13.29
C PRO A 345 0.75 33.16 13.82
N GLU A 346 -0.12 33.69 12.95
CA GLU A 346 -1.30 34.46 13.33
C GLU A 346 -2.41 33.63 14.00
N LYS A 347 -2.51 32.33 13.65
CA LYS A 347 -3.53 31.41 14.17
C LYS A 347 -2.95 30.38 15.14
N ALA A 348 -1.63 30.36 15.32
CA ALA A 348 -0.92 29.32 16.05
C ALA A 348 -1.42 29.17 17.49
N GLU A 349 -1.61 30.28 18.22
CA GLU A 349 -2.12 30.23 19.59
C GLU A 349 -3.50 29.56 19.66
N HIS A 350 -4.40 29.93 18.75
CA HIS A 350 -5.75 29.35 18.72
C HIS A 350 -5.74 27.86 18.35
N LEU A 351 -4.95 27.47 17.35
CA LEU A 351 -4.84 26.08 16.92
C LEU A 351 -4.19 25.21 18.00
N ILE A 352 -3.10 25.68 18.61
CA ILE A 352 -2.40 24.95 19.69
C ILE A 352 -3.30 24.83 20.92
N HIS A 353 -4.09 25.86 21.25
CA HIS A 353 -5.09 25.77 22.32
C HIS A 353 -6.13 24.69 22.01
N ARG A 354 -6.67 24.69 20.79
CA ARG A 354 -7.64 23.67 20.34
C ARG A 354 -7.05 22.26 20.37
N TYR A 355 -5.83 22.08 19.88
CA TYR A 355 -5.15 20.77 19.93
C TYR A 355 -4.89 20.33 21.36
N THR A 356 -4.45 21.24 22.24
CA THR A 356 -4.26 20.98 23.68
C THR A 356 -5.55 20.52 24.35
N ALA A 357 -6.66 21.22 24.09
CA ALA A 357 -7.98 20.83 24.58
C ALA A 357 -8.37 19.41 24.12
N ILE A 358 -8.10 19.05 22.87
CA ILE A 358 -8.40 17.70 22.36
C ILE A 358 -7.49 16.64 23.01
N LEU A 359 -6.20 16.91 23.17
CA LEU A 359 -5.24 15.98 23.77
C LEU A 359 -5.53 15.71 25.26
N LEU A 360 -6.06 16.69 26.00
CA LEU A 360 -6.46 16.52 27.40
C LEU A 360 -7.57 15.47 27.59
N ASN A 361 -8.33 15.13 26.54
CA ASN A 361 -9.33 14.05 26.60
C ASN A 361 -8.69 12.66 26.77
N THR A 362 -7.43 12.49 26.37
CA THR A 362 -6.75 11.18 26.31
C THR A 362 -5.39 11.16 27.00
N SER A 363 -4.89 12.32 27.44
CA SER A 363 -3.54 12.48 27.96
C SER A 363 -3.51 13.40 29.17
N GLU A 364 -2.64 13.07 30.13
CA GLU A 364 -2.42 13.89 31.33
C GLU A 364 -1.73 15.23 31.00
N PRO A 365 -1.97 16.30 31.79
CA PRO A 365 -1.34 17.61 31.57
C PRO A 365 0.19 17.55 31.48
N GLY A 366 0.84 16.71 32.28
CA GLY A 366 2.31 16.57 32.27
C GLY A 366 2.87 16.09 30.93
N PHE A 367 2.16 15.20 30.21
CA PHE A 367 2.57 14.77 28.88
C PHE A 367 2.51 15.95 27.88
N ILE A 368 1.41 16.70 27.91
CA ILE A 368 1.21 17.84 27.00
C ILE A 368 2.20 18.96 27.30
N LYS A 369 2.51 19.20 28.58
CA LYS A 369 3.57 20.12 29.00
C LYS A 369 4.91 19.77 28.36
N GLU A 370 5.32 18.51 28.41
CA GLU A 370 6.58 18.08 27.79
C GLU A 370 6.55 18.19 26.27
N LEU A 371 5.40 18.02 25.60
CA LEU A 371 5.25 18.30 24.17
C LEU A 371 5.42 19.77 23.81
N LEU A 372 4.91 20.70 24.64
CA LEU A 372 4.95 22.15 24.38
C LEU A 372 6.29 22.79 24.78
N LYS A 373 7.03 22.16 25.69
CA LYS A 373 8.28 22.66 26.26
C LYS A 373 9.35 23.11 25.24
N PRO A 374 9.59 22.41 24.11
CA PRO A 374 10.54 22.87 23.10
C PRO A 374 10.19 24.23 22.48
N PHE A 375 8.92 24.65 22.59
CA PHE A 375 8.39 25.85 21.95
C PHE A 375 8.03 26.95 22.97
N ILE A 376 8.44 26.84 24.23
CA ILE A 376 8.03 27.77 25.31
C ILE A 376 8.37 29.25 25.07
N GLU A 377 9.45 29.51 24.33
CA GLU A 377 9.87 30.88 23.96
C GLU A 377 9.00 31.48 22.85
N GLN A 378 8.20 30.66 22.17
CA GLN A 378 7.29 31.12 21.12
C GLN A 378 6.08 31.78 21.76
N ARG A 379 5.79 33.02 21.34
CA ARG A 379 4.69 33.84 21.86
C ARG A 379 3.33 33.11 21.82
N ALA A 380 3.09 32.33 20.75
CA ALA A 380 1.84 31.59 20.57
C ALA A 380 1.69 30.40 21.54
N VAL A 381 2.79 29.87 22.07
CA VAL A 381 2.80 28.68 22.94
C VAL A 381 2.86 29.06 24.41
N HIS A 382 3.60 30.12 24.74
CA HIS A 382 3.90 30.50 26.11
C HIS A 382 2.65 30.58 27.03
N PRO A 383 1.53 31.24 26.64
CA PRO A 383 0.35 31.30 27.48
C PRO A 383 -0.30 29.94 27.75
N ILE A 384 -0.28 29.05 26.75
CA ILE A 384 -0.87 27.71 26.83
C ILE A 384 0.02 26.83 27.70
N TYR A 385 1.34 26.90 27.54
CA TYR A 385 2.31 26.18 28.37
C TYR A 385 2.12 26.51 29.85
N LEU A 386 2.01 27.79 30.22
CA LEU A 386 1.82 28.20 31.62
C LEU A 386 0.53 27.63 32.23
N LYS A 387 -0.55 27.55 31.44
CA LYS A 387 -1.80 26.95 31.88
C LYS A 387 -1.65 25.45 32.11
N VAL A 388 -1.06 24.72 31.15
CA VAL A 388 -0.84 23.27 31.27
C VAL A 388 0.13 22.94 32.41
N ASP A 389 1.18 23.74 32.60
CA ASP A 389 2.11 23.60 33.75
C ASP A 389 1.42 23.87 35.09
N ALA A 390 0.49 24.83 35.15
CA ALA A 390 -0.35 25.05 36.33
C ALA A 390 -1.28 23.85 36.58
N MET A 391 -1.91 23.29 35.54
CA MET A 391 -2.75 22.10 35.66
C MET A 391 -1.97 20.91 36.24
N GLU A 392 -0.77 20.65 35.75
CA GLU A 392 0.11 19.59 36.28
C GLU A 392 0.51 19.86 37.75
N LYS A 393 0.85 21.10 38.11
CA LYS A 393 1.23 21.43 39.50
C LYS A 393 0.08 21.34 40.49
N PHE A 394 -1.14 21.63 40.03
CA PHE A 394 -2.32 21.71 40.88
C PHE A 394 -3.07 20.39 41.00
N SER A 395 -2.79 19.39 40.16
CA SER A 395 -3.48 18.10 40.18
C SER A 395 -3.46 17.42 41.55
N ASP A 396 -2.37 17.59 42.31
CA ASP A 396 -2.20 17.02 43.65
C ASP A 396 -2.41 18.04 44.78
N ASN A 397 -2.86 19.27 44.48
CA ASN A 397 -3.01 20.34 45.46
C ASN A 397 -4.47 20.72 45.68
N LEU A 398 -5.06 20.17 46.75
CA LEU A 398 -6.45 20.42 47.14
C LEU A 398 -6.79 21.90 47.37
N ASP A 399 -5.82 22.75 47.73
CA ASP A 399 -6.07 24.18 47.93
C ASP A 399 -6.25 24.96 46.62
N GLN A 400 -5.95 24.33 45.47
CA GLN A 400 -5.98 24.93 44.14
C GLN A 400 -7.09 24.35 43.25
N MET A 401 -8.03 23.57 43.80
CA MET A 401 -9.08 22.91 43.02
C MET A 401 -9.97 23.91 42.27
N GLN A 402 -10.26 25.08 42.85
CA GLN A 402 -10.92 26.18 42.14
C GLN A 402 -10.19 26.57 40.84
N VAL A 403 -8.88 26.83 40.92
CA VAL A 403 -8.08 27.28 39.77
C VAL A 403 -7.93 26.17 38.74
N LEU A 404 -7.70 24.94 39.20
CA LEU A 404 -7.61 23.76 38.34
C LEU A 404 -8.92 23.52 37.57
N GLY A 405 -10.07 23.67 38.23
CA GLY A 405 -11.39 23.56 37.61
C GLY A 405 -11.64 24.62 36.54
N GLU A 406 -11.22 25.86 36.78
CA GLU A 406 -11.30 26.94 35.79
C GLU A 406 -10.43 26.66 34.56
N LEU A 407 -9.24 26.10 34.75
CA LEU A 407 -8.35 25.70 33.65
C LEU A 407 -8.93 24.54 32.84
N TYR A 408 -9.47 23.50 33.50
CA TYR A 408 -10.16 22.41 32.80
C TYR A 408 -11.37 22.95 32.02
N TYR A 409 -12.15 23.85 32.60
CA TYR A 409 -13.26 24.48 31.89
C TYR A 409 -12.80 25.28 30.66
N GLU A 410 -11.70 26.04 30.77
CA GLU A 410 -11.14 26.79 29.64
C GLU A 410 -10.72 25.88 28.48
N PHE A 411 -10.11 24.73 28.78
CA PHE A 411 -9.78 23.70 27.78
C PHE A 411 -10.95 22.80 27.40
N SER A 412 -12.19 23.21 27.71
CA SER A 412 -13.41 22.47 27.36
C SER A 412 -13.41 21.03 27.87
N GLN A 413 -12.95 20.83 29.12
CA GLN A 413 -12.94 19.57 29.87
C GLN A 413 -13.98 19.62 31.00
N PRO A 414 -15.30 19.54 30.68
CA PRO A 414 -16.35 19.83 31.65
C PRO A 414 -16.44 18.79 32.77
N GLU A 415 -16.15 17.52 32.49
CA GLU A 415 -16.18 16.46 33.52
C GLU A 415 -15.12 16.68 34.59
N GLN A 416 -13.87 16.92 34.19
CA GLN A 416 -12.76 17.21 35.09
C GLN A 416 -12.98 18.53 35.85
N ALA A 417 -13.54 19.54 35.18
CA ALA A 417 -13.91 20.79 35.83
C ALA A 417 -14.97 20.58 36.93
N ILE A 418 -16.01 19.80 36.66
CA ILE A 418 -17.05 19.43 37.65
C ILE A 418 -16.41 18.74 38.86
N GLU A 419 -15.49 17.81 38.64
CA GLU A 419 -14.81 17.11 39.73
C GLU A 419 -14.05 18.11 40.63
N CYS A 420 -13.24 18.99 40.04
CA CYS A 420 -12.49 20.00 40.79
C CYS A 420 -13.42 20.94 41.59
N PHE A 421 -14.49 21.45 40.97
CA PHE A 421 -15.44 22.31 41.69
C PHE A 421 -16.23 21.57 42.76
N SER A 422 -16.48 20.27 42.58
CA SER A 422 -17.12 19.45 43.61
C SER A 422 -16.21 19.30 44.83
N TRP A 423 -14.91 19.02 44.63
CA TRP A 423 -13.93 18.99 45.72
C TRP A 423 -13.80 20.34 46.43
N GLU A 424 -13.70 21.45 45.68
CA GLU A 424 -13.59 22.79 46.26
C GLU A 424 -14.83 23.14 47.12
N MET A 425 -16.04 22.80 46.65
CA MET A 425 -17.29 22.97 47.40
C MET A 425 -17.27 22.21 48.72
N GLU A 426 -16.76 20.98 48.74
CA GLU A 426 -16.68 20.16 49.95
C GLU A 426 -15.62 20.67 50.93
N LEU A 427 -14.47 21.13 50.43
CA LEU A 427 -13.37 21.64 51.24
C LEU A 427 -13.66 23.04 51.81
N LYS A 428 -14.37 23.88 51.06
CA LYS A 428 -14.71 25.27 51.43
C LYS A 428 -16.22 25.51 51.29
N PRO A 429 -17.05 24.96 52.20
CA PRO A 429 -18.51 25.03 52.09
C PRO A 429 -19.10 26.44 52.20
N GLU A 430 -18.32 27.41 52.70
CA GLU A 430 -18.70 28.82 52.79
C GLU A 430 -18.43 29.60 51.50
N ASP A 431 -17.62 29.05 50.58
CA ASP A 431 -17.31 29.71 49.31
C ASP A 431 -18.43 29.45 48.27
N PRO A 432 -19.12 30.50 47.78
CA PRO A 432 -20.16 30.32 46.77
C PRO A 432 -19.61 30.12 45.33
N GLN A 433 -18.31 30.34 45.07
CA GLN A 433 -17.72 30.22 43.73
C GLN A 433 -17.95 28.85 43.06
N PRO A 434 -17.64 27.71 43.72
CA PRO A 434 -17.77 26.40 43.08
C PRO A 434 -19.22 26.07 42.68
N LEU A 435 -20.19 26.46 43.51
CA LEU A 435 -21.62 26.29 43.22
C LEU A 435 -22.06 27.03 41.96
N LYS A 436 -21.50 28.22 41.71
CA LYS A 436 -21.77 29.01 40.50
C LYS A 436 -21.22 28.30 39.26
N TRP A 437 -20.00 27.77 39.34
CA TRP A 437 -19.38 27.02 38.26
C TRP A 437 -20.10 25.72 37.96
N LEU A 438 -20.43 24.90 38.97
CA LEU A 438 -21.20 23.67 38.81
C LEU A 438 -22.54 23.94 38.13
N SER A 439 -23.30 24.93 38.62
CA SER A 439 -24.58 25.32 38.00
C SER A 439 -24.42 25.71 36.53
N LYS A 440 -23.38 26.48 36.19
CA LYS A 440 -23.07 26.89 34.82
C LYS A 440 -22.74 25.69 33.92
N ILE A 441 -21.83 24.82 34.35
CA ILE A 441 -21.37 23.69 33.53
C ILE A 441 -22.52 22.68 33.32
N TYR A 442 -23.26 22.33 34.36
CA TYR A 442 -24.42 21.44 34.21
C TYR A 442 -25.49 22.03 33.28
N GLN A 443 -25.68 23.36 33.28
CA GLN A 443 -26.57 24.02 32.34
C GLN A 443 -26.06 23.88 30.89
N GLU A 444 -24.76 24.07 30.65
CA GLU A 444 -24.12 23.92 29.34
C GLU A 444 -24.17 22.48 28.81
N LEU A 445 -24.10 21.49 29.70
CA LEU A 445 -24.30 20.06 29.39
C LEU A 445 -25.77 19.67 29.19
N GLY A 446 -26.73 20.59 29.40
CA GLY A 446 -28.17 20.32 29.29
C GLY A 446 -28.80 19.60 30.49
N MET A 447 -28.06 19.45 31.58
CA MET A 447 -28.47 18.82 32.84
C MET A 447 -29.19 19.85 33.73
N THR A 448 -30.42 20.20 33.35
CA THR A 448 -31.17 21.31 33.95
C THR A 448 -31.53 21.11 35.42
N ASN A 449 -31.80 19.88 35.84
CA ASN A 449 -32.19 19.58 37.22
C ASN A 449 -31.02 19.81 38.19
N GLU A 450 -29.84 19.33 37.82
CA GLU A 450 -28.59 19.50 38.55
C GLU A 450 -28.20 20.97 38.61
N ALA A 451 -28.26 21.66 37.46
CA ALA A 451 -28.00 23.10 37.38
C ALA A 451 -28.91 23.90 38.33
N ASP A 452 -30.21 23.56 38.39
CA ASP A 452 -31.17 24.20 39.29
C ASP A 452 -30.93 23.87 40.76
N ALA A 453 -30.48 22.66 41.07
CA ALA A 453 -30.12 22.26 42.43
C ALA A 453 -28.93 23.10 42.93
N TYR A 454 -27.83 23.17 42.17
CA TYR A 454 -26.67 23.98 42.52
C TYR A 454 -27.00 25.48 42.59
N ARG A 455 -27.85 25.98 41.70
CA ARG A 455 -28.33 27.37 41.74
C ARG A 455 -29.10 27.69 43.02
N LYS A 456 -29.97 26.79 43.48
CA LYS A 456 -30.69 26.96 44.75
C LYS A 456 -29.75 26.95 45.95
N LEU A 457 -28.77 26.04 45.95
CA LEU A 457 -27.73 25.98 46.98
C LEU A 457 -26.94 27.30 47.04
N PHE A 458 -26.51 27.82 45.88
CA PHE A 458 -25.84 29.11 45.78
C PHE A 458 -26.65 30.26 46.38
N ILE A 459 -27.94 30.38 46.03
CA ILE A 459 -28.84 31.42 46.55
C ILE A 459 -29.02 31.29 48.07
N ASN A 460 -29.12 30.08 48.59
CA ASN A 460 -29.29 29.85 50.02
C ASN A 460 -28.03 30.22 50.80
N LEU A 461 -26.85 29.89 50.27
CA LEU A 461 -25.56 30.25 50.88
C LEU A 461 -25.38 31.78 50.92
N GLN A 462 -25.70 32.48 49.83
CA GLN A 462 -25.65 33.95 49.77
C GLN A 462 -26.62 34.67 50.71
N LYS A 463 -27.66 33.98 51.21
CA LYS A 463 -28.59 34.52 52.21
C LYS A 463 -28.12 34.30 53.65
N GLN A 464 -27.12 33.44 53.84
CA GLN A 464 -26.60 33.05 55.16
C GLN A 464 -25.30 33.78 55.54
N VAL A 465 -24.60 34.35 54.55
CA VAL A 465 -23.50 35.32 54.70
C VAL A 465 -24.07 36.73 54.76
#